data_AF-A0A7C4J3R6-F1
#
_entry.id   AF-A0A7C4J3R6-F1
#
_cell.length_a   1.000
_cell.length_b   1.000
_cell.length_c   1.000
_cell.angle_alpha   90.00
_cell.angle_beta   90.00
_cell.angle_gamma   90.00
#
_symmetry.space_group_name_H-M   'P 1'
#
loop_
_entity.id
_entity.type
_entity.pdbx_description
1 polymer ?
#
loop_
_entity_poly.entity_id
_entity_poly.type
_entity_poly.pdbx_seq_one_letter_code
_entity_poly.pdbx_strand_id
1 'polypeptide(L)'
;MKFKLFVLFIGCVAIALSYMYAPQVYRYYLTIYYQKILKIDETGFVKKIEEAYTNNDYATVNRYCEHGSILYPANKKIKKYTGLYLLEQGNVKGAFILIALDDIPSDKKQLEKIITTLDANRSYKEVIMVVRKKGASTASMQFCYGKALFYTGSYTQSLIFLKKAYDKGILESDYFIAASYHQLKDYKNALIWYNKALNREPSNKEYIKGIASLYKQKGDYSKATHYIMRLQR
;
A
#
# COMPACT_ATOMS: atom_id res chain seq x y z
N MET A 1 33.18 38.66 -26.46
CA MET A 1 32.60 37.90 -25.32
C MET A 1 31.12 38.19 -25.08
N LYS A 2 30.67 39.46 -25.09
CA LYS A 2 29.27 39.85 -24.77
C LYS A 2 28.19 39.30 -25.73
N PHE A 3 28.45 39.22 -27.05
CA PHE A 3 27.46 38.73 -28.03
C PHE A 3 27.18 37.22 -27.90
N LYS A 4 28.21 36.39 -27.68
CA LYS A 4 28.03 34.95 -27.44
C LYS A 4 27.24 34.68 -26.14
N LEU A 5 27.46 35.49 -25.10
CA LEU A 5 26.70 35.40 -23.84
C LEU A 5 25.22 35.77 -24.04
N PHE A 6 24.94 36.78 -24.87
CA PHE A 6 23.58 37.23 -25.19
C PHE A 6 22.80 36.18 -26.00
N VAL A 7 23.42 35.55 -26.99
CA VAL A 7 22.81 34.45 -27.76
C VAL A 7 22.54 33.23 -26.87
N LEU A 8 23.46 32.90 -25.96
CA LEU A 8 23.26 31.82 -25.00
C LEU A 8 22.10 32.13 -24.04
N PHE A 9 21.98 33.37 -23.58
CA PHE A 9 20.86 33.82 -22.75
C PHE A 9 19.51 33.71 -23.47
N ILE A 10 19.42 34.15 -24.74
CA ILE A 10 18.19 34.01 -25.55
C ILE A 10 17.84 32.53 -25.78
N GLY A 11 18.84 31.68 -26.04
CA GLY A 11 18.63 30.23 -26.17
C GLY A 11 18.09 29.61 -24.88
N CYS A 12 18.65 29.97 -23.73
CA CYS A 12 18.15 29.53 -22.42
C CYS A 12 16.72 30.02 -22.16
N VAL A 13 16.39 31.28 -22.52
CA VAL A 13 15.04 31.84 -22.39
C VAL A 13 14.06 31.11 -23.32
N ALA A 14 14.43 30.81 -24.57
CA ALA A 14 13.57 30.08 -25.50
C ALA A 14 13.32 28.63 -25.06
N ILE A 15 14.34 27.94 -24.54
CA ILE A 15 14.20 26.60 -23.96
C ILE A 15 13.32 26.66 -22.70
N ALA A 16 13.54 27.64 -21.82
CA ALA A 16 12.73 27.84 -20.63
C ALA A 16 11.27 28.15 -20.98
N LEU A 17 11.01 29.00 -21.98
CA LEU A 17 9.66 29.30 -22.46
C LEU A 17 9.02 28.05 -23.08
N SER A 18 9.71 27.32 -23.95
CA SER A 18 9.21 26.06 -24.53
C SER A 18 8.84 25.05 -23.44
N TYR A 19 9.71 24.89 -22.44
CA TYR A 19 9.48 24.03 -21.29
C TYR A 19 8.31 24.52 -20.41
N MET A 20 8.19 25.82 -20.18
CA MET A 20 7.11 26.42 -19.40
C MET A 20 5.74 26.34 -20.11
N TYR A 21 5.72 26.49 -21.42
CA TYR A 21 4.49 26.43 -22.21
C TYR A 21 4.10 24.99 -22.57
N ALA A 22 5.00 24.00 -22.48
CA ALA A 22 4.70 22.62 -22.82
C ALA A 22 3.45 22.06 -22.09
N PRO A 23 3.24 22.25 -20.76
CA PRO A 23 2.02 21.79 -20.10
C PRO A 23 0.75 22.52 -20.55
N GLN A 24 0.84 23.83 -20.82
CA GLN A 24 -0.30 24.64 -21.26
C GLN A 24 -0.69 24.32 -22.70
N VAL A 25 0.29 24.18 -23.60
CA VAL A 25 0.12 23.77 -24.99
C VAL A 25 -0.48 22.36 -25.04
N TYR A 26 0.03 21.45 -24.21
CA TYR A 26 -0.51 20.09 -24.14
C TYR A 26 -1.95 20.07 -23.62
N ARG A 27 -2.27 20.84 -22.57
CA ARG A 27 -3.65 21.00 -22.09
C ARG A 27 -4.56 21.57 -23.18
N TYR A 28 -4.11 22.58 -23.91
CA TYR A 28 -4.87 23.18 -25.01
C TYR A 28 -5.13 22.18 -26.14
N TYR A 29 -4.10 21.41 -26.53
CA TYR A 29 -4.22 20.31 -27.47
C TYR A 29 -5.28 19.30 -27.04
N LEU A 30 -5.21 18.82 -25.79
CA LEU A 30 -6.19 17.87 -25.24
C LEU A 30 -7.60 18.46 -25.23
N THR A 31 -7.72 19.76 -24.92
CA THR A 31 -9.02 20.47 -24.92
C THR A 31 -9.64 20.46 -26.30
N ILE A 32 -8.88 20.80 -27.35
CA ILE A 32 -9.36 20.74 -28.74
C ILE A 32 -9.73 19.30 -29.12
N TYR A 33 -8.85 18.34 -28.84
CA TYR A 33 -9.04 16.95 -29.22
C TYR A 33 -10.32 16.35 -28.63
N TYR A 34 -10.54 16.51 -27.33
CA TYR A 34 -11.73 15.94 -26.69
C TYR A 34 -13.00 16.76 -26.93
N GLN A 35 -12.94 18.09 -26.80
CA GLN A 35 -14.17 18.90 -26.84
C GLN A 35 -14.61 19.26 -28.27
N LYS A 36 -13.67 19.56 -29.18
CA LYS A 36 -14.01 20.01 -30.54
C LYS A 36 -14.08 18.87 -31.55
N ILE A 37 -13.13 17.93 -31.50
CA ILE A 37 -13.05 16.84 -32.47
C ILE A 37 -13.95 15.68 -32.03
N LEU A 38 -13.72 15.14 -30.83
CA LEU A 38 -14.48 14.00 -30.33
C LEU A 38 -15.86 14.39 -29.76
N LYS A 39 -16.10 15.68 -29.49
CA LYS A 39 -17.34 16.19 -28.87
C LYS A 39 -17.68 15.49 -27.56
N ILE A 40 -16.64 15.15 -26.79
CA ILE A 40 -16.74 14.55 -25.47
C ILE A 40 -16.56 15.67 -24.44
N ASP A 41 -17.62 15.92 -23.68
CA ASP A 41 -17.62 16.80 -22.52
C ASP A 41 -17.05 16.09 -21.27
N GLU A 42 -16.97 16.79 -20.15
CA GLU A 42 -16.45 16.21 -18.90
C GLU A 42 -17.26 14.98 -18.45
N THR A 43 -18.59 14.99 -18.63
CA THR A 43 -19.44 13.87 -18.22
C THR A 43 -19.21 12.62 -19.07
N GLY A 44 -19.13 12.79 -20.40
CA GLY A 44 -18.78 11.72 -21.32
C GLY A 44 -17.34 11.22 -21.10
N PHE A 45 -16.43 12.10 -20.72
CA PHE A 45 -15.05 11.74 -20.41
C PHE A 45 -14.98 10.80 -19.20
N VAL A 46 -15.68 11.14 -18.13
CA VAL A 46 -15.81 10.28 -16.94
C VAL A 46 -16.47 8.95 -17.32
N LYS A 47 -17.57 8.98 -18.09
CA LYS A 47 -18.27 7.75 -18.52
C LYS A 47 -17.33 6.79 -19.28
N LYS A 48 -16.44 7.32 -20.13
CA LYS A 48 -15.44 6.51 -20.83
C LYS A 48 -14.45 5.82 -19.88
N ILE A 49 -14.04 6.50 -18.81
CA ILE A 49 -13.21 5.89 -17.76
C ILE A 49 -13.99 4.79 -17.04
N GLU A 50 -15.24 5.05 -16.67
CA GLU A 50 -16.11 4.09 -15.97
C GLU A 50 -16.34 2.82 -16.81
N GLU A 51 -16.64 2.98 -18.10
CA GLU A 51 -16.80 1.90 -19.09
C GLU A 51 -15.50 1.10 -19.23
N ALA A 52 -14.36 1.77 -19.44
CA ALA A 52 -13.07 1.12 -19.61
C ALA A 52 -12.64 0.35 -18.35
N TYR A 53 -12.87 0.92 -17.17
CA TYR A 53 -12.55 0.27 -15.90
C TYR A 53 -13.39 -0.99 -15.68
N THR A 54 -14.70 -0.91 -15.93
CA THR A 54 -15.61 -2.06 -15.85
C THR A 54 -15.18 -3.19 -16.79
N ASN A 55 -14.69 -2.83 -17.98
CA ASN A 55 -14.23 -3.78 -18.99
C ASN A 55 -12.78 -4.26 -18.79
N ASN A 56 -12.10 -3.83 -17.72
CA ASN A 56 -10.67 -4.09 -17.47
C ASN A 56 -9.74 -3.59 -18.60
N ASP A 57 -10.16 -2.60 -19.40
CA ASP A 57 -9.32 -1.93 -20.38
C ASP A 57 -8.44 -0.88 -19.69
N TYR A 58 -7.42 -1.39 -19.00
CA TYR A 58 -6.51 -0.58 -18.20
C TYR A 58 -5.64 0.36 -19.03
N ALA A 59 -5.46 0.10 -20.33
CA ALA A 59 -4.75 1.00 -21.24
C ALA A 59 -5.59 2.27 -21.49
N THR A 60 -6.89 2.11 -21.76
CA THR A 60 -7.80 3.25 -21.89
C THR A 60 -7.97 3.97 -20.56
N VAL A 61 -8.11 3.25 -19.43
CA VAL A 61 -8.18 3.88 -18.11
C VAL A 61 -6.94 4.75 -17.86
N ASN A 62 -5.73 4.24 -18.09
CA ASN A 62 -4.52 5.02 -17.86
C ASN A 62 -4.51 6.30 -18.70
N ARG A 63 -4.73 6.17 -20.01
CA ARG A 63 -4.73 7.31 -20.94
C ARG A 63 -5.75 8.38 -20.54
N TYR A 64 -6.99 7.97 -20.24
CA TYR A 64 -8.02 8.92 -19.86
C TYR A 64 -7.79 9.50 -18.46
N CYS A 65 -7.27 8.75 -17.50
CA CYS A 65 -6.91 9.29 -16.19
C CYS A 65 -5.76 10.31 -16.29
N GLU A 66 -4.72 10.04 -17.08
CA GLU A 66 -3.62 10.96 -17.34
C GLU A 66 -4.12 12.26 -17.98
N HIS A 67 -4.85 12.18 -19.09
CA HIS A 67 -5.42 13.35 -19.75
C HIS A 67 -6.44 14.07 -18.84
N GLY A 68 -7.25 13.32 -18.10
CA GLY A 68 -8.26 13.84 -17.18
C GLY A 68 -7.66 14.60 -16.02
N SER A 69 -6.48 14.18 -15.52
CA SER A 69 -5.76 14.91 -14.47
C SER A 69 -5.29 16.30 -14.91
N ILE A 70 -5.10 16.50 -16.22
CA ILE A 70 -4.67 17.76 -16.82
C ILE A 70 -5.86 18.63 -17.18
N LEU A 71 -6.90 18.02 -17.78
CA LEU A 71 -8.10 18.74 -18.22
C LEU A 71 -9.00 19.14 -17.04
N TYR A 72 -9.21 18.20 -16.10
CA TYR A 72 -10.19 18.28 -15.03
C TYR A 72 -9.56 17.94 -13.65
N PRO A 73 -8.50 18.66 -13.21
CA PRO A 73 -7.73 18.34 -12.01
C PRO A 73 -8.53 18.39 -10.70
N ALA A 74 -9.71 19.01 -10.68
CA ALA A 74 -10.58 19.06 -9.50
C ALA A 74 -11.60 17.89 -9.46
N ASN A 75 -11.78 17.15 -10.55
CA ASN A 75 -12.81 16.13 -10.66
C ASN A 75 -12.49 14.92 -9.76
N LYS A 76 -13.34 14.70 -8.75
CA LYS A 76 -13.17 13.62 -7.77
C LYS A 76 -13.28 12.22 -8.39
N LYS A 77 -14.16 12.03 -9.38
CA LYS A 77 -14.32 10.72 -10.04
C LYS A 77 -13.07 10.33 -10.82
N ILE A 78 -12.47 11.26 -11.56
CA ILE A 78 -11.22 10.99 -12.29
C ILE A 78 -10.10 10.63 -11.31
N LYS A 79 -9.99 11.36 -10.18
CA LYS A 79 -9.02 11.00 -9.12
C LYS A 79 -9.31 9.63 -8.51
N LYS A 80 -10.57 9.29 -8.25
CA LYS A 80 -10.99 7.97 -7.75
C LYS A 80 -10.51 6.86 -8.70
N TYR A 81 -10.81 6.97 -10.00
CA TYR A 81 -10.40 5.97 -10.99
C TYR A 81 -8.89 5.93 -11.20
N THR A 82 -8.20 7.06 -11.08
CA THR A 82 -6.73 7.09 -11.04
C THR A 82 -6.21 6.29 -9.84
N GLY A 83 -6.83 6.47 -8.67
CA GLY A 83 -6.47 5.73 -7.46
C GLY A 83 -6.71 4.23 -7.60
N LEU A 84 -7.86 3.84 -8.14
CA LEU A 84 -8.20 2.44 -8.42
C LEU A 84 -7.25 1.81 -9.43
N TYR A 85 -6.95 2.51 -10.54
CA TYR A 85 -5.99 2.04 -11.54
C TYR A 85 -4.60 1.79 -10.94
N LEU A 86 -4.10 2.74 -10.15
CA LEU A 86 -2.80 2.59 -9.48
C LEU A 86 -2.77 1.40 -8.53
N LEU A 87 -3.88 1.10 -7.84
CA LEU A 87 -4.00 -0.09 -6.99
C LEU A 87 -3.94 -1.40 -7.77
N GLU A 88 -4.53 -1.45 -8.97
CA GLU A 88 -4.42 -2.63 -9.83
C GLU A 88 -2.97 -2.89 -10.24
N GLN A 89 -2.16 -1.83 -10.39
CA GLN A 89 -0.71 -1.92 -10.62
C GLN A 89 0.11 -2.20 -9.34
N GLY A 90 -0.53 -2.37 -8.18
CA GLY A 90 0.15 -2.56 -6.89
C GLY A 90 0.81 -1.29 -6.33
N ASN A 91 0.49 -0.12 -6.87
CA ASN A 91 1.06 1.15 -6.45
C ASN A 91 0.27 1.75 -5.27
N VAL A 92 0.93 1.87 -4.13
CA VAL A 92 0.35 2.39 -2.87
C VAL A 92 -0.22 3.81 -3.00
N LYS A 93 0.27 4.62 -3.95
CA LYS A 93 -0.28 5.96 -4.21
C LYS A 93 -1.79 5.90 -4.50
N GLY A 94 -2.25 4.81 -5.10
CA GLY A 94 -3.67 4.59 -5.34
C GLY A 94 -4.50 4.53 -4.06
N ALA A 95 -4.04 3.80 -3.05
CA ALA A 95 -4.68 3.75 -1.73
C ALA A 95 -4.73 5.14 -1.08
N PHE A 96 -3.62 5.88 -1.11
CA PHE A 96 -3.57 7.22 -0.51
C PHE A 96 -4.50 8.21 -1.19
N ILE A 97 -4.66 8.14 -2.52
CA ILE A 97 -5.64 8.96 -3.24
C ILE A 97 -7.06 8.67 -2.76
N LEU A 98 -7.43 7.38 -2.65
CA LEU A 98 -8.77 7.00 -2.20
C LEU A 98 -9.05 7.41 -0.75
N ILE A 99 -8.05 7.29 0.13
CA ILE A 99 -8.13 7.77 1.52
C ILE A 99 -8.31 9.29 1.55
N ALA A 100 -7.52 10.04 0.78
CA ALA A 100 -7.59 11.51 0.75
C ALA A 100 -8.92 12.04 0.18
N LEU A 101 -9.55 11.29 -0.74
CA LEU A 101 -10.88 11.62 -1.27
C LEU A 101 -12.03 11.26 -0.33
N ASP A 102 -11.74 10.54 0.75
CA ASP A 102 -12.70 9.84 1.59
C ASP A 102 -13.62 8.86 0.84
N ASP A 103 -13.15 8.35 -0.30
CA ASP A 103 -13.90 7.47 -1.21
C ASP A 103 -13.29 6.07 -1.22
N ILE A 104 -13.13 5.51 -0.01
CA ILE A 104 -12.65 4.14 0.17
C ILE A 104 -13.79 3.18 -0.24
N PRO A 105 -13.58 2.29 -1.22
CA PRO A 105 -14.55 1.29 -1.61
C PRO A 105 -14.98 0.40 -0.45
N SER A 106 -16.27 0.05 -0.41
CA SER A 106 -16.81 -0.93 0.53
C SER A 106 -16.86 -2.34 -0.06
N ASP A 107 -16.58 -2.50 -1.35
CA ASP A 107 -16.42 -3.82 -1.97
C ASP A 107 -15.29 -4.59 -1.27
N LYS A 108 -15.58 -5.82 -0.88
CA LYS A 108 -14.64 -6.71 -0.21
C LYS A 108 -13.35 -6.91 -1.01
N LYS A 109 -13.42 -7.08 -2.34
CA LYS A 109 -12.23 -7.34 -3.16
C LYS A 109 -11.32 -6.11 -3.23
N GLN A 110 -11.88 -4.94 -3.56
CA GLN A 110 -11.13 -3.69 -3.58
C GLN A 110 -10.59 -3.29 -2.21
N LEU A 111 -11.38 -3.46 -1.15
CA LEU A 111 -10.93 -3.17 0.22
C LEU A 111 -9.74 -4.08 0.61
N GLU A 112 -9.77 -5.36 0.22
CA GLU A 112 -8.66 -6.28 0.48
C GLU A 112 -7.40 -5.84 -0.26
N LYS A 113 -7.54 -5.44 -1.53
CA LYS A 113 -6.44 -4.91 -2.33
C LYS A 113 -5.83 -3.66 -1.67
N ILE A 114 -6.65 -2.71 -1.23
CA ILE A 114 -6.18 -1.51 -0.52
C ILE A 114 -5.38 -1.87 0.73
N ILE A 115 -5.95 -2.72 1.60
CA ILE A 115 -5.33 -3.10 2.87
C ILE A 115 -4.02 -3.85 2.62
N THR A 116 -4.00 -4.80 1.69
CA THR A 116 -2.80 -5.58 1.37
C THR A 116 -1.71 -4.74 0.70
N THR A 117 -2.06 -3.80 -0.17
CA THR A 117 -1.08 -2.87 -0.77
C THR A 117 -0.49 -1.91 0.28
N LEU A 118 -1.31 -1.37 1.19
CA LEU A 118 -0.82 -0.54 2.31
C LEU A 118 0.10 -1.34 3.24
N ASP A 119 -0.29 -2.59 3.55
CA ASP A 119 0.48 -3.49 4.39
C ASP A 119 1.84 -3.87 3.78
N ALA A 120 1.86 -4.21 2.48
CA ALA A 120 3.09 -4.48 1.73
C ALA A 120 4.04 -3.26 1.74
N ASN A 121 3.47 -2.04 1.72
CA ASN A 121 4.21 -0.79 1.82
C ASN A 121 4.45 -0.33 3.28
N ARG A 122 4.21 -1.20 4.28
CA ARG A 122 4.40 -0.92 5.72
C ARG A 122 3.65 0.31 6.24
N SER A 123 2.57 0.71 5.56
CA SER A 123 1.72 1.86 5.89
C SER A 123 0.70 1.45 6.96
N TYR A 124 1.20 1.05 8.13
CA TYR A 124 0.41 0.39 9.18
C TYR A 124 -0.66 1.29 9.81
N LYS A 125 -0.39 2.60 9.91
CA LYS A 125 -1.36 3.55 10.46
C LYS A 125 -2.58 3.66 9.54
N GLU A 126 -2.37 3.65 8.23
CA GLU A 126 -3.42 3.71 7.23
C GLU A 126 -4.18 2.38 7.14
N VAL A 127 -3.51 1.24 7.28
CA VAL A 127 -4.19 -0.07 7.43
C VAL A 127 -5.18 0.00 8.60
N ILE A 128 -4.74 0.48 9.77
CA ILE A 128 -5.58 0.60 10.96
C ILE A 128 -6.74 1.57 10.72
N MET A 129 -6.48 2.72 10.10
CA MET A 129 -7.50 3.72 9.78
C MET A 129 -8.59 3.13 8.86
N VAL A 130 -8.18 2.50 7.75
CA VAL A 130 -9.09 1.91 6.76
C VAL A 130 -9.93 0.81 7.39
N VAL A 131 -9.32 -0.10 8.14
CA VAL A 131 -10.03 -1.21 8.80
C VAL A 131 -10.98 -0.71 9.89
N ARG A 132 -10.63 0.32 10.67
CA ARG A 132 -11.56 0.92 11.64
C ARG A 132 -12.76 1.57 10.96
N LYS A 133 -12.56 2.17 9.78
CA LYS A 133 -13.63 2.85 9.03
C LYS A 133 -14.54 1.89 8.27
N LYS A 134 -13.99 0.81 7.70
CA LYS A 134 -14.71 -0.08 6.77
C LYS A 134 -14.91 -1.51 7.29
N GLY A 135 -14.20 -1.89 8.35
CA GLY A 135 -14.16 -3.25 8.87
C GLY A 135 -13.14 -4.14 8.16
N ALA A 136 -12.92 -5.33 8.72
CA ALA A 136 -12.07 -6.39 8.15
C ALA A 136 -12.86 -7.71 8.16
N SER A 137 -13.44 -8.05 7.01
CA SER A 137 -14.30 -9.23 6.87
C SER A 137 -13.54 -10.51 6.51
N THR A 138 -12.40 -10.39 5.83
CA THR A 138 -11.62 -11.55 5.35
C THR A 138 -10.49 -11.91 6.30
N ALA A 139 -10.03 -13.16 6.24
CA ALA A 139 -8.90 -13.61 7.05
C ALA A 139 -7.63 -12.82 6.71
N SER A 140 -7.39 -12.53 5.43
CA SER A 140 -6.27 -11.69 4.95
C SER A 140 -6.31 -10.28 5.54
N MET A 141 -7.49 -9.63 5.51
CA MET A 141 -7.65 -8.30 6.12
C MET A 141 -7.42 -8.33 7.64
N GLN A 142 -7.94 -9.36 8.32
CA GLN A 142 -7.77 -9.54 9.76
C GLN A 142 -6.29 -9.76 10.12
N PHE A 143 -5.57 -10.53 9.31
CA PHE A 143 -4.13 -10.71 9.43
C PHE A 143 -3.37 -9.39 9.25
N CYS A 144 -3.62 -8.66 8.15
CA CYS A 144 -2.98 -7.36 7.90
C CYS A 144 -3.27 -6.36 9.02
N TYR A 145 -4.50 -6.31 9.51
CA TYR A 145 -4.88 -5.46 10.64
C TYR A 145 -4.17 -5.86 11.93
N GLY A 146 -4.16 -7.15 12.26
CA GLY A 146 -3.45 -7.68 13.42
C GLY A 146 -1.95 -7.38 13.36
N LYS A 147 -1.33 -7.53 12.19
CA LYS A 147 0.07 -7.20 11.94
C LYS A 147 0.34 -5.70 12.07
N ALA A 148 -0.53 -4.84 11.53
CA ALA A 148 -0.43 -3.39 11.70
C ALA A 148 -0.55 -2.97 13.17
N LEU A 149 -1.44 -3.59 13.94
CA LEU A 149 -1.57 -3.38 15.39
C LEU A 149 -0.30 -3.80 16.13
N PHE A 150 0.35 -4.89 15.74
CA PHE A 150 1.63 -5.31 16.30
C PHE A 150 2.72 -4.26 16.07
N TYR A 151 2.91 -3.80 14.84
CA TYR A 151 3.93 -2.80 14.51
C TYR A 151 3.67 -1.42 15.11
N THR A 152 2.42 -1.12 15.48
CA THR A 152 2.05 0.12 16.19
C THR A 152 2.00 -0.05 17.71
N GLY A 153 2.41 -1.20 18.25
CA GLY A 153 2.53 -1.44 19.69
C GLY A 153 1.23 -1.87 20.40
N SER A 154 0.13 -2.05 19.66
CA SER A 154 -1.16 -2.48 20.20
C SER A 154 -1.24 -4.02 20.31
N TYR A 155 -0.36 -4.62 21.10
CA TYR A 155 -0.14 -6.07 21.15
C TYR A 155 -1.36 -6.88 21.61
N THR A 156 -2.15 -6.36 22.57
CA THR A 156 -3.36 -7.04 23.06
C THR A 156 -4.43 -7.14 21.96
N GLN A 157 -4.68 -6.06 21.23
CA GLN A 157 -5.59 -6.07 20.10
C GLN A 157 -5.04 -6.91 18.94
N SER A 158 -3.73 -6.81 18.69
CA SER A 158 -3.05 -7.63 17.68
C SER A 158 -3.33 -9.12 17.88
N LEU A 159 -3.17 -9.63 19.12
CA LEU A 159 -3.47 -11.02 19.46
C LEU A 159 -4.90 -11.45 19.09
N ILE A 160 -5.89 -10.58 19.30
CA ILE A 160 -7.31 -10.89 18.99
C ILE A 160 -7.49 -11.14 17.50
N PHE A 161 -6.98 -10.24 16.66
CA PHE A 161 -7.18 -10.32 15.21
C PHE A 161 -6.28 -11.36 14.54
N LEU A 162 -5.04 -11.51 15.01
CA LEU A 162 -4.12 -12.53 14.49
C LEU A 162 -4.60 -13.94 14.81
N LYS A 163 -5.16 -14.19 16.01
CA LYS A 163 -5.76 -15.49 16.33
C LYS A 163 -6.96 -15.79 15.43
N LYS A 164 -7.85 -14.81 15.22
CA LYS A 164 -8.97 -14.96 14.28
C LYS A 164 -8.50 -15.29 12.85
N ALA A 165 -7.40 -14.71 12.40
CA ALA A 165 -6.81 -15.02 11.09
C ALA A 165 -6.18 -16.43 11.07
N TYR A 166 -5.47 -16.80 12.14
CA TYR A 166 -4.89 -18.13 12.32
C TYR A 166 -5.94 -19.24 12.31
N ASP A 167 -7.05 -19.05 13.04
CA ASP A 167 -8.17 -20.00 13.12
C ASP A 167 -8.88 -20.19 11.75
N LYS A 168 -8.71 -19.21 10.84
CA LYS A 168 -9.19 -19.26 9.46
C LYS A 168 -8.14 -19.75 8.46
N GLY A 169 -7.00 -20.25 8.93
CA GLY A 169 -5.97 -20.90 8.11
C GLY A 169 -4.77 -20.01 7.72
N ILE A 170 -4.69 -18.76 8.19
CA ILE A 170 -3.51 -17.91 7.96
C ILE A 170 -2.43 -18.28 8.98
N LEU A 171 -1.70 -19.36 8.72
CA LEU A 171 -0.75 -19.94 9.67
C LEU A 171 0.41 -19.01 9.97
N GLU A 172 0.81 -18.13 9.04
CA GLU A 172 1.83 -17.10 9.20
C GLU A 172 1.54 -16.13 10.35
N SER A 173 0.30 -16.10 10.84
CA SER A 173 -0.09 -15.39 12.06
C SER A 173 0.64 -15.90 13.31
N ASP A 174 1.08 -17.17 13.33
CA ASP A 174 1.75 -17.80 14.47
C ASP A 174 2.94 -16.99 15.00
N TYR A 175 3.78 -16.48 14.09
CA TYR A 175 4.92 -15.64 14.40
C TYR A 175 4.51 -14.33 15.05
N PHE A 176 3.52 -13.63 14.49
CA PHE A 176 3.08 -12.34 15.03
C PHE A 176 2.32 -12.50 16.35
N ILE A 177 1.62 -13.63 16.55
CA ILE A 177 1.02 -13.99 17.84
C ILE A 177 2.12 -14.21 18.88
N ALA A 178 3.15 -14.99 18.54
CA ALA A 178 4.29 -15.23 19.40
C ALA A 178 5.01 -13.93 19.78
N ALA A 179 5.30 -13.08 18.77
CA ALA A 179 5.94 -11.80 18.96
C ALA A 179 5.08 -10.85 19.82
N SER A 180 3.75 -10.86 19.66
CA SER A 180 2.86 -10.05 20.50
C SER A 180 2.89 -10.50 21.97
N TYR A 181 2.84 -11.81 22.23
CA TYR A 181 3.03 -12.34 23.59
C TYR A 181 4.41 -12.00 24.16
N HIS A 182 5.44 -12.06 23.32
CA HIS A 182 6.81 -11.72 23.71
C HIS A 182 6.91 -10.26 24.17
N GLN A 183 6.34 -9.33 23.40
CA GLN A 183 6.29 -7.91 23.78
C GLN A 183 5.48 -7.65 25.05
N LEU A 184 4.44 -8.46 25.30
CA LEU A 184 3.66 -8.45 26.55
C LEU A 184 4.38 -9.14 27.72
N LYS A 185 5.61 -9.62 27.54
CA LYS A 185 6.41 -10.39 28.51
C LYS A 185 5.76 -11.70 28.97
N ASP A 186 4.76 -12.19 28.23
CA ASP A 186 4.19 -13.52 28.44
C ASP A 186 5.05 -14.54 27.68
N TYR A 187 6.24 -14.80 28.26
CA TYR A 187 7.24 -15.67 27.65
C TYR A 187 6.76 -17.11 27.51
N LYS A 188 5.81 -17.55 28.36
CA LYS A 188 5.25 -18.91 28.29
C LYS A 188 4.44 -19.08 27.01
N ASN A 189 3.48 -18.19 26.76
CA ASN A 189 2.67 -18.27 25.55
C ASN A 189 3.48 -17.93 24.30
N ALA A 190 4.40 -16.97 24.37
CA ALA A 190 5.28 -16.63 23.26
C ALA A 190 6.09 -17.85 22.78
N LEU A 191 6.68 -18.64 23.70
CA LEU A 191 7.41 -19.87 23.35
C LEU A 191 6.52 -20.91 22.65
N ILE A 192 5.28 -21.11 23.13
CA ILE A 192 4.34 -22.06 22.51
C ILE A 192 4.09 -21.68 21.05
N TRP A 193 3.81 -20.41 20.78
CA TRP A 193 3.52 -19.92 19.43
C TRP A 193 4.77 -19.85 18.54
N TYR A 194 5.92 -19.46 19.09
CA TYR A 194 7.17 -19.50 18.33
C TYR A 194 7.54 -20.93 17.93
N ASN A 195 7.32 -21.92 18.81
CA ASN A 195 7.55 -23.32 18.48
C ASN A 195 6.58 -23.82 17.39
N LYS A 196 5.31 -23.36 17.39
CA LYS A 196 4.38 -23.64 16.28
C LYS A 196 4.94 -23.09 14.95
N ALA A 197 5.37 -21.82 14.93
CA ALA A 197 5.97 -21.19 13.76
C ALA A 197 7.24 -21.92 13.29
N LEU A 198 8.14 -22.26 14.22
CA LEU A 198 9.36 -22.98 13.91
C LEU A 198 9.09 -24.41 13.43
N ASN A 199 8.09 -25.11 13.96
CA ASN A 199 7.74 -26.45 13.47
C ASN A 199 7.21 -26.39 12.03
N ARG A 200 6.51 -25.32 11.66
CA ARG A 200 6.02 -25.08 10.29
C ARG A 200 7.17 -24.78 9.33
N GLU A 201 8.12 -23.94 9.76
CA GLU A 201 9.32 -23.61 8.97
C GLU A 201 10.60 -23.72 9.84
N PRO A 202 11.19 -24.93 9.95
CA PRO A 202 12.30 -25.20 10.88
C PRO A 202 13.58 -24.40 10.64
N SER A 203 13.75 -23.87 9.44
CA SER A 203 14.92 -23.10 9.00
C SER A 203 14.64 -21.60 8.90
N ASN A 204 13.45 -21.13 9.29
CA ASN A 204 13.12 -19.71 9.23
C ASN A 204 13.93 -18.93 10.27
N LYS A 205 14.85 -18.09 9.78
CA LYS A 205 15.78 -17.32 10.61
C LYS A 205 15.07 -16.34 11.54
N GLU A 206 13.93 -15.79 11.15
CA GLU A 206 13.18 -14.84 11.99
C GLU A 206 12.53 -15.52 13.19
N TYR A 207 12.10 -16.77 13.04
CA TYR A 207 11.49 -17.53 14.15
C TYR A 207 12.55 -17.96 15.16
N ILE A 208 13.71 -18.42 14.67
CA ILE A 208 14.87 -18.76 15.49
C ILE A 208 15.38 -17.52 16.25
N LYS A 209 15.49 -16.37 15.59
CA LYS A 209 15.85 -15.09 16.24
C LYS A 209 14.83 -14.70 17.33
N GLY A 210 13.53 -14.85 17.06
CA GLY A 210 12.47 -14.59 18.03
C GLY A 210 12.64 -15.41 19.31
N ILE A 211 12.86 -16.72 19.16
CA ILE A 211 13.08 -17.64 20.30
C ILE A 211 14.38 -17.31 21.05
N ALA A 212 15.48 -17.04 20.33
CA ALA A 212 16.74 -16.66 20.95
C ALA A 212 16.61 -15.36 21.76
N SER A 213 15.95 -14.34 21.19
CA SER A 213 15.67 -13.06 21.86
C SER A 213 14.81 -13.26 23.11
N LEU A 214 13.80 -14.13 23.04
CA LEU A 214 12.97 -14.49 24.18
C LEU A 214 13.79 -15.11 25.31
N TYR A 215 14.61 -16.12 25.02
CA TYR A 215 15.45 -16.76 26.04
C TYR A 215 16.45 -15.79 26.66
N LYS A 216 17.05 -14.90 25.85
CA LYS A 216 17.91 -13.83 26.34
C LYS A 216 17.17 -12.91 27.32
N GLN A 217 15.96 -12.47 26.99
CA GLN A 217 15.17 -11.61 27.88
C GLN A 217 14.70 -12.33 29.16
N LYS A 218 14.50 -13.65 29.09
CA LYS A 218 14.23 -14.49 30.26
C LYS A 218 15.48 -14.76 31.12
N GLY A 219 16.68 -14.43 30.62
CA GLY A 219 17.96 -14.68 31.30
C GLY A 219 18.55 -16.08 31.06
N ASP A 220 17.95 -16.90 30.19
CA ASP A 220 18.46 -18.23 29.84
C ASP A 220 19.45 -18.13 28.66
N TYR A 221 20.67 -17.67 28.96
CA TYR A 221 21.70 -17.42 27.95
C TYR A 221 22.21 -18.70 27.29
N SER A 222 22.12 -19.85 27.97
CA SER A 222 22.49 -21.15 27.40
C SER A 222 21.58 -21.51 26.24
N LYS A 223 20.25 -21.48 26.45
CA LYS A 223 19.30 -21.73 25.36
C LYS A 223 19.37 -20.65 24.29
N ALA A 224 19.52 -19.38 24.67
CA ALA A 224 19.67 -18.31 23.69
C ALA A 224 20.86 -18.58 22.74
N THR A 225 22.01 -18.98 23.29
CA THR A 225 23.21 -19.32 22.51
C THR A 225 22.97 -20.52 21.59
N HIS A 226 22.32 -21.57 22.08
CA HIS A 226 21.96 -22.73 21.26
C HIS A 226 21.14 -22.34 20.01
N TYR A 227 20.13 -21.48 20.16
CA TYR A 227 19.33 -21.01 19.01
C TYR A 227 20.13 -20.05 18.11
N ILE A 228 21.02 -19.21 18.65
CA ILE A 228 21.89 -18.34 17.84
C ILE A 228 22.84 -19.18 16.97
N MET A 229 23.41 -20.27 17.50
CA MET A 229 24.27 -21.17 16.73
C MET A 229 23.53 -21.83 15.56
N ARG A 230 22.22 -22.07 15.68
CA ARG A 230 21.40 -22.55 14.55
C ARG A 230 21.28 -21.53 13.40
N LEU A 231 21.50 -20.24 13.65
CA LEU A 231 21.45 -19.20 12.58
C LEU A 231 22.72 -19.14 11.74
N GLN A 232 23.83 -19.69 12.25
CA GLN A 232 25.16 -19.67 11.62
C GLN A 232 25.42 -20.88 10.70
N ARG A 233 24.53 -21.87 10.74
CA ARG A 233 24.51 -23.01 9.82
C ARG A 233 23.61 -22.70 8.63
#